data_AF-A0A1B9H471-F1
#
_entry.id   AF-A0A1B9H471-F1
#
_cell.length_a   1.000
_cell.length_b   1.000
_cell.length_c   1.000
_cell.angle_alpha   90.00
_cell.angle_beta   90.00
_cell.angle_gamma   90.00
#
_symmetry.space_group_name_H-M   'P 1'
#
loop_
_entity.id
_entity.type
_entity.pdbx_description
1 polymer ?
#
loop_
_entity_poly.entity_id
_entity_poly.type
_entity_poly.pdbx_seq_one_letter_code
_entity_poly.pdbx_strand_id
1 'polypeptide(L)'
;MRHTLLATPLTLLAATTLCASHVVVAAAHSPWRRSTGNDHQRLVVRQEDSDVSKNDSLIDQAESLTSGTEVSITSLANTRPTYAFNAVASSSAAAAAAAAAAASPTVTYTPPNLQFHKAPRSHAFKSAAYRRLSDLLPDILEKGNSISVHSWELGCLTETLLEVYDPILTPFEWDPEGCQRSVPWEMLTIAQRSLEGYDWTGAPGSTGHTANLADYLNTEKTPVQLTPKPLIDGAGSLGDPASLIPAVWLLAKFASRGGVWRKLGTRSADDYAWAVGNQLIYLLNGPKSPENGTISQRENGEEYWADQGYMISPSIAFLSLDDVNQDTMALALTQHQGEIGALLNPDVNLFRHVSGWDPKFWATGNAWMLYGMIRNVASAEAAGFGEALKTQIDDLKANGLRVFQALFSELDSQSLLPDFMQDPDPQLSIGDTAGTALAVAAYYRFCLLAPELISDETESGAWMRERAETAFDAVVGFIDDEGWVRHAVNPQGDGWLVYPDNPDIKSPEAQAFAAIMWKARTDAGF
;
A
#
# COMPACT_ATOMS: atom_id res chain seq x y z
N MET A 1 -50.43 -29.25 -27.69
CA MET A 1 -51.10 -28.89 -28.96
C MET A 1 -51.01 -27.39 -29.15
N ARG A 2 -50.50 -26.94 -30.32
CA ARG A 2 -50.33 -25.54 -30.79
C ARG A 2 -49.30 -24.72 -29.99
N HIS A 3 -48.39 -23.90 -30.52
CA HIS A 3 -48.20 -23.15 -31.78
C HIS A 3 -46.66 -23.02 -32.06
N THR A 4 -46.11 -23.28 -33.25
CA THR A 4 -45.83 -22.36 -34.40
C THR A 4 -44.52 -21.55 -34.23
N LEU A 5 -43.40 -21.97 -34.88
CA LEU A 5 -42.69 -21.37 -36.07
C LEU A 5 -42.02 -20.00 -35.77
N LEU A 6 -40.80 -19.60 -36.18
CA LEU A 6 -39.84 -19.93 -37.25
C LEU A 6 -38.52 -19.18 -36.95
N ALA A 7 -37.35 -19.69 -37.36
CA ALA A 7 -36.17 -18.84 -37.66
C ALA A 7 -35.12 -19.58 -38.53
N THR A 8 -34.85 -19.04 -39.72
CA THR A 8 -33.62 -19.17 -40.54
C THR A 8 -33.65 -18.02 -41.58
N PRO A 9 -32.54 -17.65 -42.24
CA PRO A 9 -31.19 -17.36 -41.73
C PRO A 9 -30.62 -16.01 -42.26
N LEU A 10 -29.40 -15.69 -41.79
CA LEU A 10 -28.54 -14.56 -42.14
C LEU A 10 -28.45 -14.24 -43.65
N THR A 11 -28.37 -12.94 -43.97
CA THR A 11 -27.76 -12.43 -45.21
C THR A 11 -26.78 -11.29 -44.91
N LEU A 12 -25.60 -11.43 -45.50
CA LEU A 12 -24.46 -10.52 -45.50
C LEU A 12 -24.74 -9.32 -46.43
N LEU A 13 -24.39 -8.08 -46.05
CA LEU A 13 -24.06 -7.04 -47.03
C LEU A 13 -23.08 -6.02 -46.44
N ALA A 14 -21.98 -5.82 -47.16
CA ALA A 14 -20.97 -4.79 -46.92
C ALA A 14 -21.39 -3.46 -47.56
N ALA A 15 -20.98 -2.33 -46.97
CA ALA A 15 -20.79 -1.06 -47.68
C ALA A 15 -19.78 -0.17 -46.93
N THR A 16 -18.87 0.39 -47.72
CA THR A 16 -17.69 1.18 -47.37
C THR A 16 -17.96 2.70 -47.29
N THR A 17 -17.02 3.39 -46.61
CA THR A 17 -16.55 4.80 -46.79
C THR A 17 -17.44 5.97 -46.35
N LEU A 18 -16.99 6.81 -45.39
CA LEU A 18 -16.15 7.99 -45.65
C LEU A 18 -15.69 8.70 -44.35
N CYS A 19 -14.50 9.28 -44.38
CA CYS A 19 -13.88 10.13 -43.35
C CYS A 19 -14.65 11.43 -43.07
N ALA A 20 -14.64 11.87 -41.81
CA ALA A 20 -14.66 13.30 -41.47
C ALA A 20 -13.91 13.51 -40.14
N SER A 21 -12.74 14.14 -40.24
CA SER A 21 -11.92 14.61 -39.14
C SER A 21 -12.68 15.68 -38.34
N HIS A 22 -12.81 15.52 -37.02
CA HIS A 22 -13.08 16.61 -36.09
C HIS A 22 -12.11 16.51 -34.93
N VAL A 23 -11.24 17.52 -34.82
CA VAL A 23 -10.40 17.78 -33.65
C VAL A 23 -11.33 18.17 -32.51
N VAL A 24 -11.40 17.33 -31.47
CA VAL A 24 -12.03 17.69 -30.20
C VAL A 24 -10.90 17.86 -29.20
N VAL A 25 -10.61 19.11 -28.86
CA VAL A 25 -9.85 19.47 -27.66
C VAL A 25 -10.77 19.17 -26.48
N ALA A 26 -10.57 18.01 -25.85
CA ALA A 26 -11.25 17.68 -24.60
C ALA A 26 -10.53 18.40 -23.45
N ALA A 27 -11.11 19.52 -23.01
CA ALA A 27 -10.78 20.10 -21.72
C ALA A 27 -11.25 19.13 -20.63
N ALA A 28 -10.31 18.56 -19.87
CA ALA A 28 -10.61 17.80 -18.67
C ALA A 28 -11.18 18.74 -17.60
N HIS A 29 -12.50 18.68 -17.41
CA HIS A 29 -13.14 19.26 -16.23
C HIS A 29 -13.09 18.24 -15.10
N SER A 30 -12.21 18.50 -14.14
CA SER A 30 -12.19 17.84 -12.83
C SER A 30 -13.33 18.42 -11.96
N PRO A 31 -14.29 17.63 -11.46
CA PRO A 31 -15.36 18.15 -10.63
C PRO A 31 -15.00 18.02 -9.15
N TRP A 32 -13.97 18.73 -8.70
CA TRP A 32 -13.72 18.96 -7.27
C TRP A 32 -13.55 20.44 -7.00
N ARG A 33 -14.68 21.16 -6.87
CA ARG A 33 -14.75 22.44 -6.13
C ARG A 33 -16.19 22.86 -5.90
N ARG A 34 -16.62 22.86 -4.63
CA ARG A 34 -17.58 23.85 -4.14
C ARG A 34 -16.78 25.03 -3.62
N SER A 35 -16.83 26.18 -4.32
CA SER A 35 -16.37 27.46 -3.77
C SER A 35 -17.57 28.35 -3.48
N THR A 36 -17.69 28.78 -2.24
CA THR A 36 -18.39 30.01 -1.87
C THR A 36 -17.57 31.21 -2.32
N GLY A 37 -18.18 32.10 -3.10
CA GLY A 37 -17.50 33.23 -3.76
C GLY A 37 -17.30 34.46 -2.88
N ASN A 38 -16.24 35.21 -3.17
CA ASN A 38 -16.24 36.61 -3.60
C ASN A 38 -14.78 37.11 -3.66
N ASP A 39 -14.29 37.48 -4.83
CA ASP A 39 -14.05 38.89 -5.19
C ASP A 39 -13.28 39.02 -6.50
N HIS A 40 -13.65 40.08 -7.23
CA HIS A 40 -13.18 40.44 -8.56
C HIS A 40 -11.73 40.93 -8.57
N GLN A 41 -10.94 40.54 -9.59
CA GLN A 41 -10.15 41.50 -10.39
C GLN A 41 -9.66 40.91 -11.72
N ARG A 42 -9.84 41.71 -12.78
CA ARG A 42 -9.45 41.48 -14.18
C ARG A 42 -7.94 41.59 -14.39
N LEU A 43 -7.36 40.77 -15.27
CA LEU A 43 -6.21 41.14 -16.14
C LEU A 43 -6.15 40.18 -17.35
N VAL A 44 -6.65 40.58 -18.52
CA VAL A 44 -5.91 41.00 -19.74
C VAL A 44 -4.96 39.93 -20.31
N VAL A 45 -5.44 39.28 -21.37
CA VAL A 45 -4.71 38.39 -22.29
C VAL A 45 -3.79 39.20 -23.20
N ARG A 46 -2.55 38.74 -23.41
CA ARG A 46 -1.77 38.99 -24.62
C ARG A 46 -1.22 37.68 -25.15
N GLN A 47 -1.61 37.41 -26.39
CA GLN A 47 -1.20 36.32 -27.26
C GLN A 47 -0.06 36.84 -28.13
N GLU A 48 1.02 36.08 -28.26
CA GLU A 48 1.96 36.21 -29.37
C GLU A 48 2.27 34.82 -29.91
N ASP A 49 2.04 34.69 -31.22
CA ASP A 49 2.30 33.54 -32.07
C ASP A 49 3.81 33.37 -32.32
N SER A 50 4.25 32.14 -32.63
CA SER A 50 4.75 31.74 -33.97
C SER A 50 5.89 30.70 -33.97
N ASP A 51 5.81 29.86 -35.01
CA ASP A 51 6.86 29.17 -35.76
C ASP A 51 7.40 27.78 -35.36
N VAL A 52 6.66 26.81 -35.92
CA VAL A 52 7.09 25.66 -36.75
C VAL A 52 8.54 25.73 -37.30
N SER A 53 9.29 24.63 -37.10
CA SER A 53 10.13 24.08 -38.17
C SER A 53 10.23 22.56 -38.09
N LYS A 54 9.88 21.92 -39.20
CA LYS A 54 10.04 20.50 -39.51
C LYS A 54 11.52 20.12 -39.64
N ASN A 55 11.83 18.86 -39.36
CA ASN A 55 12.83 18.15 -40.15
C ASN A 55 12.49 16.66 -40.26
N ASP A 56 12.44 16.20 -41.50
CA ASP A 56 12.15 14.83 -41.93
C ASP A 56 13.44 13.98 -42.03
N SER A 57 13.20 12.68 -42.10
CA SER A 57 14.03 11.60 -42.68
C SER A 57 15.09 10.92 -41.81
N LEU A 58 14.92 9.61 -41.58
CA LEU A 58 15.60 8.58 -42.37
C LEU A 58 14.90 7.20 -42.21
N ILE A 59 15.01 6.43 -43.28
CA ILE A 59 14.29 5.21 -43.67
C ILE A 59 15.15 3.95 -43.41
N ASP A 60 14.48 2.85 -43.07
CA ASP A 60 14.73 1.40 -43.24
C ASP A 60 16.14 0.81 -43.29
N GLN A 61 16.35 -0.28 -42.52
CA GLN A 61 16.56 -1.65 -43.03
C GLN A 61 16.90 -2.65 -41.88
N ALA A 62 16.17 -3.76 -41.79
CA ALA A 62 16.70 -5.14 -41.89
C ALA A 62 15.66 -6.20 -41.44
N GLU A 63 15.31 -7.08 -42.37
CA GLU A 63 14.49 -8.28 -42.20
C GLU A 63 15.29 -9.49 -41.66
N SER A 64 14.54 -10.44 -41.10
CA SER A 64 14.70 -11.91 -41.25
C SER A 64 15.91 -12.62 -40.63
N LEU A 65 15.62 -13.53 -39.69
CA LEU A 65 16.17 -14.89 -39.68
C LEU A 65 15.23 -15.85 -38.92
N THR A 66 14.59 -16.75 -39.67
CA THR A 66 13.83 -17.92 -39.19
C THR A 66 14.65 -19.19 -39.34
N SER A 67 14.73 -20.01 -38.29
CA SER A 67 14.90 -21.48 -38.31
C SER A 67 14.41 -21.98 -36.94
N GLY A 68 13.49 -22.92 -36.76
CA GLY A 68 13.06 -24.02 -37.61
C GLY A 68 13.51 -25.35 -36.97
N THR A 69 12.79 -25.81 -35.93
CA THR A 69 12.81 -27.22 -35.53
C THR A 69 11.45 -27.60 -34.90
N GLU A 70 10.67 -28.39 -35.63
CA GLU A 70 9.50 -29.12 -35.16
C GLU A 70 9.93 -30.33 -34.30
N VAL A 71 9.23 -30.60 -33.20
CA VAL A 71 9.17 -31.94 -32.60
C VAL A 71 7.73 -32.26 -32.17
N SER A 72 7.24 -33.37 -32.71
CA SER A 72 5.88 -33.93 -32.60
C SER A 72 5.38 -34.20 -31.19
N ILE A 73 4.07 -34.03 -31.03
CA ILE A 73 3.26 -34.42 -29.89
C ILE A 73 2.59 -35.76 -30.22
N THR A 74 2.86 -36.83 -29.45
CA THR A 74 1.91 -37.92 -29.21
C THR A 74 2.15 -38.60 -27.87
N SER A 75 1.03 -38.86 -27.21
CA SER A 75 0.75 -39.46 -25.90
C SER A 75 1.70 -40.54 -25.36
N LEU A 76 1.88 -40.56 -24.03
CA LEU A 76 1.82 -41.80 -23.23
C LEU A 76 1.46 -41.46 -21.76
N ALA A 77 0.55 -42.27 -21.22
CA ALA A 77 -0.09 -42.13 -19.92
C ALA A 77 0.75 -42.67 -18.75
N ASN A 78 0.34 -42.25 -17.54
CA ASN A 78 0.50 -42.93 -16.24
C ASN A 78 1.89 -43.41 -15.82
N THR A 79 2.53 -42.65 -14.93
CA THR A 79 3.27 -43.19 -13.77
C THR A 79 3.41 -42.12 -12.67
N ARG A 80 2.80 -42.36 -11.51
CA ARG A 80 3.09 -41.66 -10.25
C ARG A 80 4.41 -42.17 -9.68
N PRO A 81 5.36 -41.32 -9.23
CA PRO A 81 6.41 -41.74 -8.33
C PRO A 81 6.01 -41.44 -6.89
N THR A 82 5.96 -42.50 -6.07
CA THR A 82 5.97 -42.42 -4.62
C THR A 82 7.36 -42.01 -4.15
N TYR A 83 7.50 -40.85 -3.51
CA TYR A 83 8.70 -40.51 -2.76
C TYR A 83 8.45 -40.73 -1.27
N ALA A 84 9.22 -41.66 -0.71
CA ALA A 84 9.24 -41.97 0.72
C ALA A 84 9.92 -40.82 1.49
N PHE A 85 9.23 -40.31 2.50
CA PHE A 85 9.80 -39.42 3.51
C PHE A 85 10.82 -40.16 4.35
N ASN A 86 12.09 -39.76 4.29
CA ASN A 86 13.05 -39.99 5.36
C ASN A 86 13.18 -38.69 6.15
N ALA A 87 12.56 -38.67 7.33
CA ALA A 87 12.75 -37.63 8.33
C ALA A 87 14.19 -37.70 8.84
N VAL A 88 15.01 -36.71 8.49
CA VAL A 88 16.27 -36.43 9.17
C VAL A 88 15.98 -35.29 10.14
N ALA A 89 15.97 -35.61 11.43
CA ALA A 89 15.93 -34.64 12.50
C ALA A 89 17.20 -33.76 12.42
N SER A 90 17.05 -32.52 11.96
CA SER A 90 18.11 -31.53 12.06
C SER A 90 18.10 -30.95 13.49
N SER A 91 19.25 -31.05 14.15
CA SER A 91 19.46 -30.60 15.52
C SER A 91 19.23 -29.10 15.67
N SER A 92 18.45 -28.72 16.69
CA SER A 92 18.13 -27.35 17.13
C SER A 92 19.34 -26.42 17.38
N ALA A 93 20.55 -26.96 17.46
CA ALA A 93 21.77 -26.19 17.67
C ALA A 93 22.24 -25.40 16.41
N ALA A 94 21.92 -25.88 15.20
CA ALA A 94 22.30 -25.18 13.97
C ALA A 94 21.41 -23.96 13.69
N ALA A 95 20.13 -24.02 14.06
CA ALA A 95 19.19 -22.89 13.99
C ALA A 95 19.56 -21.80 15.03
N ALA A 96 19.94 -22.20 16.25
CA ALA A 96 20.39 -21.26 17.28
C ALA A 96 21.74 -20.57 16.93
N ALA A 97 22.64 -21.28 16.23
CA ALA A 97 23.92 -20.71 15.79
C ALA A 97 23.77 -19.73 14.60
N ALA A 98 22.78 -19.94 13.73
CA ALA A 98 22.43 -18.99 12.67
C ALA A 98 21.79 -17.70 13.23
N ALA A 99 20.96 -17.81 14.27
CA ALA A 99 20.38 -16.66 14.97
C ALA A 99 21.43 -15.81 15.72
N ALA A 100 22.52 -16.43 16.21
CA ALA A 100 23.58 -15.73 16.92
C ALA A 100 24.59 -14.99 16.01
N ALA A 101 24.65 -15.33 14.71
CA ALA A 101 25.62 -14.76 13.77
C ALA A 101 25.11 -13.51 13.02
N ALA A 102 23.83 -13.15 13.15
CA ALA A 102 23.19 -11.99 12.53
C ALA A 102 22.97 -10.80 13.49
N ALA A 103 23.48 -10.88 14.72
CA ALA A 103 23.36 -9.79 15.68
C ALA A 103 24.37 -8.67 15.36
N SER A 104 24.10 -7.93 14.28
CA SER A 104 24.46 -6.51 14.24
C SER A 104 23.84 -5.85 15.49
N PRO A 105 24.53 -4.91 16.16
CA PRO A 105 23.93 -4.25 17.31
C PRO A 105 22.63 -3.57 16.85
N THR A 106 21.49 -4.17 17.22
CA THR A 106 20.16 -3.66 16.90
C THR A 106 20.05 -2.29 17.55
N VAL A 107 20.24 -1.22 16.78
CA VAL A 107 19.97 0.12 17.28
C VAL A 107 18.48 0.16 17.55
N THR A 108 18.12 0.09 18.83
CA THR A 108 16.73 0.07 19.27
C THR A 108 16.17 1.47 19.08
N TYR A 109 15.22 1.62 18.17
CA TYR A 109 14.44 2.84 18.05
C TYR A 109 13.77 3.15 19.39
N THR A 110 13.92 4.39 19.87
CA THR A 110 13.22 4.86 21.06
C THR A 110 12.16 5.87 20.64
N PRO A 111 10.87 5.59 20.90
CA PRO A 111 9.79 6.51 20.56
C PRO A 111 10.01 7.93 21.10
N PRO A 112 9.87 8.96 20.26
CA PRO A 112 9.88 10.34 20.74
C PRO A 112 8.63 10.61 21.57
N ASN A 113 8.74 11.52 22.54
CA ASN A 113 7.56 12.01 23.26
C ASN A 113 6.81 13.03 22.37
N LEU A 114 5.76 12.56 21.71
CA LEU A 114 4.90 13.35 20.83
C LEU A 114 3.50 13.49 21.44
N GLN A 115 2.88 14.63 21.19
CA GLN A 115 1.49 14.90 21.57
C GLN A 115 0.69 15.15 20.31
N PHE A 116 -0.51 14.59 20.27
CA PHE A 116 -1.39 14.71 19.11
C PHE A 116 -2.57 15.62 19.43
N HIS A 117 -2.96 16.45 18.47
CA HIS A 117 -4.08 17.36 18.65
C HIS A 117 -5.36 16.74 18.10
N LYS A 118 -6.53 17.20 18.57
CA LYS A 118 -7.80 16.71 18.03
C LYS A 118 -7.92 17.00 16.55
N ALA A 119 -8.08 15.95 15.75
CA ALA A 119 -8.42 16.07 14.34
C ALA A 119 -9.88 16.57 14.19
N PRO A 120 -10.18 17.43 13.20
CA PRO A 120 -11.51 17.96 13.01
C PRO A 120 -12.48 16.85 12.57
N ARG A 121 -13.47 16.55 13.41
CA ARG A 121 -14.55 15.60 13.07
C ARG A 121 -15.67 16.28 12.28
N SER A 122 -16.37 15.51 11.43
CA SER A 122 -17.61 15.98 10.83
C SER A 122 -18.74 16.04 11.88
N HIS A 123 -19.40 17.20 12.00
CA HIS A 123 -20.58 17.36 12.85
C HIS A 123 -21.88 16.84 12.20
N ALA A 124 -21.83 16.49 10.91
CA ALA A 124 -22.94 15.89 10.19
C ALA A 124 -23.21 14.47 10.71
N PHE A 125 -22.17 13.71 11.05
CA PHE A 125 -22.30 12.32 11.47
C PHE A 125 -22.89 12.21 12.88
N LYS A 126 -23.92 11.37 13.00
CA LYS A 126 -24.65 11.14 14.26
C LYS A 126 -24.25 9.83 14.95
N SER A 127 -23.42 8.99 14.33
CA SER A 127 -22.87 7.77 14.95
C SER A 127 -22.18 8.10 16.29
N ALA A 128 -22.53 7.33 17.33
CA ALA A 128 -21.92 7.45 18.65
C ALA A 128 -20.49 6.90 18.65
N ALA A 129 -20.26 5.77 17.96
CA ALA A 129 -18.94 5.19 17.77
C ALA A 129 -18.01 6.16 17.04
N TYR A 130 -18.46 6.79 15.96
CA TYR A 130 -17.65 7.78 15.23
C TYR A 130 -17.22 8.94 16.13
N ARG A 131 -18.15 9.49 16.93
CA ARG A 131 -17.82 10.56 17.88
C ARG A 131 -16.82 10.09 18.93
N ARG A 132 -17.04 8.90 19.51
CA ARG A 132 -16.15 8.31 20.51
C ARG A 132 -14.73 8.14 19.95
N LEU A 133 -14.61 7.53 18.77
CA LEU A 133 -13.32 7.36 18.10
C LEU A 133 -12.66 8.71 17.81
N SER A 134 -13.43 9.68 17.29
CA SER A 134 -12.92 11.05 17.04
C SER A 134 -12.35 11.71 18.31
N ASP A 135 -13.00 11.50 19.45
CA ASP A 135 -12.58 12.08 20.73
C ASP A 135 -11.32 11.40 21.30
N LEU A 136 -11.14 10.09 21.06
CA LEU A 136 -10.02 9.28 21.53
C LEU A 136 -8.80 9.27 20.58
N LEU A 137 -8.92 9.80 19.36
CA LEU A 137 -7.83 9.80 18.37
C LEU A 137 -6.48 10.28 18.91
N PRO A 138 -6.39 11.41 19.64
CA PRO A 138 -5.11 11.83 20.21
C PRO A 138 -4.49 10.74 21.10
N ASP A 139 -5.27 10.17 22.01
CA ASP A 139 -4.79 9.16 22.96
C ASP A 139 -4.37 7.88 22.22
N ILE A 140 -5.16 7.43 21.24
CA ILE A 140 -4.85 6.26 20.39
C ILE A 140 -3.50 6.46 19.67
N LEU A 141 -3.27 7.63 19.09
CA LEU A 141 -2.02 7.94 18.38
C LEU A 141 -0.84 8.10 19.34
N GLU A 142 -1.04 8.70 20.52
CA GLU A 142 -0.01 8.79 21.57
C GLU A 142 0.42 7.40 22.04
N LYS A 143 -0.56 6.50 22.23
CA LYS A 143 -0.31 5.11 22.56
C LYS A 143 0.43 4.40 21.43
N GLY A 144 -0.06 4.48 20.19
CA GLY A 144 0.59 3.88 19.02
C GLY A 144 2.05 4.31 18.91
N ASN A 145 2.32 5.62 18.96
CA ASN A 145 3.67 6.15 18.98
C ASN A 145 4.53 5.56 20.12
N SER A 146 3.98 5.42 21.33
CA SER A 146 4.74 4.92 22.48
C SER A 146 5.19 3.46 22.38
N ILE A 147 4.60 2.66 21.47
CA ILE A 147 4.88 1.22 21.34
C ILE A 147 5.39 0.80 19.95
N SER A 148 5.30 1.65 18.93
CA SER A 148 5.89 1.39 17.61
C SER A 148 7.42 1.46 17.67
N VAL A 149 8.09 0.33 17.45
CA VAL A 149 9.56 0.23 17.51
C VAL A 149 10.16 -0.52 16.33
N HIS A 150 9.38 -1.34 15.63
CA HIS A 150 9.83 -2.06 14.45
C HIS A 150 9.52 -1.31 13.16
N SER A 151 10.25 -1.66 12.10
CA SER A 151 10.21 -0.95 10.83
C SER A 151 8.82 -0.87 10.19
N TRP A 152 8.08 -1.98 10.16
CA TRP A 152 6.70 -2.01 9.64
C TRP A 152 5.73 -1.20 10.52
N GLU A 153 5.87 -1.27 11.84
CA GLU A 153 5.04 -0.51 12.79
C GLU A 153 5.24 1.00 12.61
N LEU A 154 6.48 1.42 12.42
CA LEU A 154 6.84 2.81 12.16
C LEU A 154 6.34 3.29 10.79
N GLY A 155 6.47 2.45 9.75
CA GLY A 155 5.89 2.74 8.44
C GLY A 155 4.38 3.00 8.54
N CYS A 156 3.67 2.18 9.30
CA CYS A 156 2.21 2.29 9.44
C CYS A 156 1.79 3.46 10.31
N LEU A 157 2.52 3.74 11.39
CA LEU A 157 2.31 4.94 12.19
C LEU A 157 2.55 6.21 11.37
N THR A 158 3.64 6.29 10.59
CA THR A 158 3.93 7.47 9.78
C THR A 158 2.90 7.70 8.68
N GLU A 159 2.43 6.64 8.01
CA GLU A 159 1.32 6.73 7.05
C GLU A 159 0.04 7.20 7.73
N THR A 160 -0.28 6.66 8.91
CA THR A 160 -1.46 7.06 9.69
C THR A 160 -1.42 8.55 10.02
N LEU A 161 -0.27 9.06 10.48
CA LEU A 161 -0.13 10.48 10.81
C LEU A 161 -0.30 11.37 9.59
N LEU A 162 0.22 10.95 8.43
CA LEU A 162 0.01 11.67 7.18
C LEU A 162 -1.46 11.69 6.80
N GLU A 163 -2.14 10.55 6.81
CA GLU A 163 -3.56 10.48 6.48
C GLU A 163 -4.41 11.34 7.43
N VAL A 164 -4.14 11.31 8.73
CA VAL A 164 -4.95 12.02 9.73
C VAL A 164 -4.70 13.54 9.70
N TYR A 165 -3.45 13.99 9.62
CA TYR A 165 -3.08 15.40 9.82
C TYR A 165 -2.62 16.14 8.58
N ASP A 166 -2.02 15.44 7.62
CA ASP A 166 -1.43 16.05 6.42
C ASP A 166 -1.83 15.27 5.15
N PRO A 167 -3.14 15.05 4.89
CA PRO A 167 -3.60 14.12 3.87
C PRO A 167 -3.15 14.52 2.45
N ILE A 168 -2.86 15.80 2.23
CA ILE A 168 -2.33 16.32 0.95
C ILE A 168 -0.96 15.74 0.57
N LEU A 169 -0.27 15.09 1.51
CA LEU A 169 1.01 14.39 1.30
C LEU A 169 0.83 12.89 1.07
N THR A 170 -0.41 12.40 1.03
CA THR A 170 -0.76 10.99 0.81
C THR A 170 -1.32 10.80 -0.60
N PRO A 171 -1.34 9.56 -1.14
CA PRO A 171 -1.95 9.30 -2.44
C PRO A 171 -3.42 9.74 -2.56
N PHE A 172 -4.16 9.82 -1.44
CA PHE A 172 -5.60 10.09 -1.44
C PHE A 172 -5.97 11.55 -1.70
N GLU A 173 -5.13 12.49 -1.27
CA GLU A 173 -5.34 13.93 -1.49
C GLU A 173 -4.09 14.59 -2.11
N TRP A 174 -3.25 13.80 -2.79
CA TRP A 174 -1.92 14.19 -3.25
C TRP A 174 -1.89 15.56 -3.93
N ASP A 175 -1.06 16.44 -3.39
CA ASP A 175 -0.75 17.74 -3.95
C ASP A 175 0.75 17.81 -4.23
N PRO A 176 1.19 17.94 -5.49
CA PRO A 176 2.60 18.11 -5.84
C PRO A 176 3.28 19.30 -5.14
N GLU A 177 2.51 20.31 -4.73
CA GLU A 177 2.98 21.46 -3.96
C GLU A 177 2.83 21.27 -2.43
N GLY A 178 2.36 20.11 -1.97
CA GLY A 178 2.06 19.82 -0.57
C GLY A 178 3.26 20.04 0.36
N CYS A 179 4.47 19.67 -0.11
CA CYS A 179 5.71 19.90 0.64
C CYS A 179 6.05 21.39 0.86
N GLN A 180 5.39 22.31 0.15
CA GLN A 180 5.54 23.76 0.34
C GLN A 180 4.62 24.33 1.43
N ARG A 181 3.67 23.53 1.94
CA ARG A 181 2.65 23.96 2.90
C ARG A 181 3.08 23.71 4.37
N SER A 182 2.17 23.20 5.20
CA SER A 182 2.41 22.81 6.59
C SER A 182 3.53 21.78 6.67
N VAL A 183 4.24 21.80 7.79
CA VAL A 183 5.33 20.86 8.05
C VAL A 183 4.80 19.80 9.02
N PRO A 184 4.77 18.52 8.63
CA PRO A 184 4.25 17.43 9.46
C PRO A 184 5.29 17.04 10.52
N TRP A 185 5.44 17.86 11.57
CA TRP A 185 6.55 17.76 12.52
C TRP A 185 6.63 16.42 13.24
N GLU A 186 5.49 15.85 13.61
CA GLU A 186 5.36 14.58 14.31
C GLU A 186 5.86 13.44 13.43
N MET A 187 5.36 13.34 12.19
CA MET A 187 5.82 12.34 11.22
C MET A 187 7.31 12.51 10.90
N LEU A 188 7.78 13.74 10.62
CA LEU A 188 9.18 13.99 10.29
C LEU A 188 10.12 13.63 11.45
N THR A 189 9.67 13.82 12.69
CA THR A 189 10.45 13.42 13.87
C THR A 189 10.58 11.90 13.94
N ILE A 190 9.50 11.15 13.68
CA ILE A 190 9.55 9.68 13.66
C ILE A 190 10.46 9.19 12.53
N ALA A 191 10.29 9.68 11.31
CA ALA A 191 11.10 9.32 10.15
C ALA A 191 12.58 9.65 10.32
N GLN A 192 12.90 10.75 11.02
CA GLN A 192 14.27 11.07 11.37
C GLN A 192 14.84 10.08 12.40
N ARG A 193 14.09 9.85 13.49
CA ARG A 193 14.53 9.00 14.60
C ARG A 193 14.70 7.54 14.20
N SER A 194 13.93 7.05 13.22
CA SER A 194 14.09 5.70 12.67
C SER A 194 15.46 5.50 12.00
N LEU A 195 16.15 6.59 11.63
CA LEU A 195 17.46 6.55 10.97
C LEU A 195 18.63 6.81 11.93
N GLU A 196 18.43 6.84 13.25
CA GLU A 196 19.51 7.05 14.23
C GLU A 196 20.63 6.01 14.12
N GLY A 197 20.25 4.76 13.79
CA GLY A 197 21.19 3.65 13.58
C GLY A 197 21.66 3.48 12.14
N TYR A 198 21.20 4.31 11.21
CA TYR A 198 21.54 4.16 9.79
C TYR A 198 23.03 4.48 9.58
N ASP A 199 23.74 3.60 8.87
CA ASP A 199 25.14 3.86 8.48
C ASP A 199 25.17 4.87 7.33
N TRP A 200 25.73 6.05 7.59
CA TRP A 200 25.84 7.14 6.61
C TRP A 200 27.17 7.13 5.83
N THR A 201 27.97 6.08 5.96
CA THR A 201 29.22 5.94 5.21
C THR A 201 28.93 5.94 3.71
N GLY A 202 29.54 6.89 2.98
CA GLY A 202 29.33 7.07 1.54
C GLY A 202 28.19 8.04 1.18
N ALA A 203 27.47 8.60 2.15
CA ALA A 203 26.45 9.60 1.89
C ALA A 203 27.06 10.88 1.25
N PRO A 204 26.29 11.66 0.47
CA PRO A 204 26.74 12.89 -0.18
C PRO A 204 27.45 13.89 0.76
N GLY A 205 26.99 13.99 2.02
CA GLY A 205 27.63 14.82 3.05
C GLY A 205 27.59 16.33 2.74
N SER A 206 26.67 16.75 1.86
CA SER A 206 26.52 18.12 1.41
C SER A 206 25.96 19.02 2.52
N THR A 207 26.45 20.26 2.63
CA THR A 207 25.79 21.31 3.44
C THR A 207 24.71 21.99 2.61
N GLY A 208 23.65 21.26 2.27
CA GLY A 208 22.52 21.79 1.49
C GLY A 208 21.88 20.78 0.55
N HIS A 209 21.07 21.27 -0.37
CA HIS A 209 20.46 20.49 -1.44
C HIS A 209 21.13 20.89 -2.76
N THR A 210 21.82 19.95 -3.41
CA THR A 210 22.71 20.25 -4.55
C THR A 210 22.37 19.51 -5.83
N ALA A 211 21.58 18.43 -5.75
CA ALA A 211 21.16 17.62 -6.89
C ALA A 211 19.63 17.62 -7.02
N ASN A 212 19.07 17.11 -8.11
CA ASN A 212 17.65 16.76 -8.12
C ASN A 212 17.45 15.53 -7.23
N LEU A 213 16.56 15.57 -6.23
CA LEU A 213 16.38 14.44 -5.30
C LEU A 213 16.02 13.14 -6.04
N ALA A 214 15.23 13.24 -7.12
CA ALA A 214 14.80 12.09 -7.91
C ALA A 214 15.98 11.34 -8.57
N ASP A 215 17.13 12.00 -8.78
CA ASP A 215 18.31 11.34 -9.33
C ASP A 215 18.83 10.22 -8.40
N TYR A 216 18.61 10.33 -7.07
CA TYR A 216 18.98 9.28 -6.11
C TYR A 216 18.09 8.04 -6.19
N LEU A 217 16.97 8.08 -6.90
CA LEU A 217 16.10 6.92 -7.13
C LEU A 217 16.53 6.10 -8.35
N ASN A 218 17.56 6.55 -9.09
CA ASN A 218 18.01 5.93 -10.32
C ASN A 218 19.53 5.66 -10.28
N THR A 219 19.92 4.40 -10.47
CA THR A 219 21.32 3.95 -10.38
C THR A 219 22.24 4.56 -11.45
N GLU A 220 21.70 5.04 -12.57
CA GLU A 220 22.46 5.67 -13.67
C GLU A 220 22.58 7.19 -13.50
N LYS A 221 21.60 7.82 -12.83
CA LYS A 221 21.57 9.28 -12.62
C LYS A 221 22.13 9.72 -11.27
N THR A 222 22.15 8.82 -10.29
CA THR A 222 22.55 9.16 -8.91
C THR A 222 23.90 9.88 -8.87
N PRO A 223 24.00 11.05 -8.20
CA PRO A 223 25.26 11.81 -8.11
C PRO A 223 26.35 11.09 -7.32
N VAL A 224 25.94 10.18 -6.43
CA VAL A 224 26.81 9.38 -5.56
C VAL A 224 26.39 7.93 -5.65
N GLN A 225 27.36 7.01 -5.65
CA GLN A 225 27.09 5.58 -5.72
C GLN A 225 26.10 5.16 -4.62
N LEU A 226 25.04 4.46 -5.03
CA LEU A 226 24.11 3.82 -4.11
C LEU A 226 24.71 2.51 -3.58
N THR A 227 24.46 2.22 -2.32
CA THR A 227 24.87 0.99 -1.62
C THR A 227 23.60 0.28 -1.13
N PRO A 228 23.27 -0.93 -1.63
CA PRO A 228 22.05 -1.63 -1.20
C PRO A 228 22.07 -1.91 0.31
N LYS A 229 21.18 -1.26 1.05
CA LYS A 229 20.96 -1.49 2.49
C LYS A 229 19.59 -0.99 2.94
N PRO A 230 19.00 -1.58 3.99
CA PRO A 230 17.72 -1.14 4.49
C PRO A 230 17.81 0.16 5.32
N LEU A 231 16.73 0.92 5.40
CA LEU A 231 16.62 2.17 6.20
C LEU A 231 16.80 1.92 7.70
N ILE A 232 16.33 0.77 8.17
CA ILE A 232 16.35 0.32 9.57
C ILE A 232 16.33 -1.21 9.55
N ASP A 233 16.63 -1.86 10.68
CA ASP A 233 16.52 -3.31 10.79
C ASP A 233 15.12 -3.83 10.39
N GLY A 234 15.10 -4.82 9.51
CA GLY A 234 13.90 -5.47 8.99
C GLY A 234 13.66 -6.86 9.55
N ALA A 235 14.45 -7.34 10.53
CA ALA A 235 14.33 -8.71 11.05
C ALA A 235 14.37 -9.80 9.95
N GLY A 236 15.15 -9.56 8.89
CA GLY A 236 15.28 -10.41 7.71
C GLY A 236 14.18 -10.22 6.65
N SER A 237 13.33 -9.21 6.79
CA SER A 237 12.35 -8.77 5.79
C SER A 237 12.94 -7.67 4.88
N LEU A 238 12.68 -7.79 3.58
CA LEU A 238 12.89 -6.73 2.60
C LEU A 238 11.78 -5.68 2.62
N GLY A 239 10.54 -6.10 2.90
CA GLY A 239 9.37 -5.24 2.87
C GLY A 239 9.26 -4.33 4.08
N ASP A 240 9.54 -4.83 5.28
CA ASP A 240 9.29 -4.09 6.52
C ASP A 240 10.03 -2.74 6.58
N PRO A 241 11.35 -2.66 6.27
CA PRO A 241 12.03 -1.36 6.22
C PRO A 241 11.65 -0.53 4.99
N ALA A 242 11.11 -1.13 3.92
CA ALA A 242 10.61 -0.40 2.76
C ALA A 242 9.35 0.42 3.09
N SER A 243 8.55 0.01 4.07
CA SER A 243 7.35 0.73 4.53
C SER A 243 7.61 2.19 4.97
N LEU A 244 8.86 2.51 5.34
CA LEU A 244 9.29 3.86 5.73
C LEU A 244 9.70 4.76 4.54
N ILE A 245 9.77 4.22 3.32
CA ILE A 245 10.14 4.99 2.12
C ILE A 245 9.32 6.29 1.98
N PRO A 246 7.98 6.28 2.08
CA PRO A 246 7.19 7.51 1.95
C PRO A 246 7.59 8.59 2.96
N ALA A 247 7.73 8.21 4.22
CA ALA A 247 8.06 9.12 5.31
C ALA A 247 9.48 9.69 5.17
N VAL A 248 10.46 8.86 4.82
CA VAL A 248 11.85 9.30 4.64
C VAL A 248 12.03 10.12 3.34
N TRP A 249 11.26 9.81 2.29
CA TRP A 249 11.22 10.62 1.08
C TRP A 249 10.67 12.03 1.37
N LEU A 250 9.57 12.12 2.10
CA LEU A 250 9.04 13.40 2.56
C LEU A 250 10.03 14.12 3.47
N LEU A 251 10.76 13.40 4.35
CA LEU A 251 11.84 13.99 5.14
C LEU A 251 12.91 14.64 4.26
N ALA A 252 13.35 13.99 3.18
CA ALA A 252 14.27 14.57 2.20
C ALA A 252 13.69 15.86 1.57
N LYS A 253 12.44 15.80 1.12
CA LYS A 253 11.74 16.95 0.50
C LYS A 253 11.62 18.13 1.45
N PHE A 254 11.21 17.91 2.69
CA PHE A 254 11.10 18.96 3.71
C PHE A 254 12.46 19.47 4.16
N ALA A 255 13.49 18.62 4.23
CA ALA A 255 14.86 19.03 4.55
C ALA A 255 15.46 20.01 3.53
N SER A 256 14.95 20.06 2.29
CA SER A 256 15.33 21.08 1.30
C SER A 256 14.91 22.51 1.72
N ARG A 257 13.91 22.63 2.62
CA ARG A 257 13.46 23.91 3.16
C ARG A 257 14.40 24.34 4.30
N GLY A 258 15.21 25.37 4.07
CA GLY A 258 16.23 25.83 5.04
C GLY A 258 15.71 26.14 6.46
N GLY A 259 14.44 26.47 6.64
CA GLY A 259 13.81 26.62 7.96
C GLY A 259 13.55 25.28 8.67
N VAL A 260 13.16 24.26 7.94
CA VAL A 260 12.87 22.92 8.48
C VAL A 260 14.18 22.21 8.81
N TRP A 261 15.11 22.21 7.85
CA TRP A 261 16.49 21.77 8.01
C TRP A 261 17.10 22.13 9.38
N ARG A 262 17.12 23.43 9.67
CA ARG A 262 17.76 23.97 10.88
C ARG A 262 17.06 23.55 12.16
N LYS A 263 15.74 23.34 12.13
CA LYS A 263 14.95 22.96 13.31
C LYS A 263 15.06 21.47 13.61
N LEU A 264 15.09 20.62 12.58
CA LEU A 264 15.34 19.20 12.77
C LEU A 264 16.81 18.93 13.19
N GLY A 265 17.74 19.81 12.80
CA GLY A 265 19.16 19.66 13.14
C GLY A 265 19.81 18.46 12.44
N THR A 266 19.34 18.16 11.23
CA THR A 266 19.47 16.86 10.56
C THR A 266 20.59 16.80 9.52
N ARG A 267 20.60 15.69 8.76
CA ARG A 267 21.41 15.42 7.55
C ARG A 267 20.71 15.84 6.28
N SER A 268 21.46 16.22 5.23
CA SER A 268 20.96 17.00 4.07
C SER A 268 19.78 16.34 3.35
N ALA A 269 19.04 17.13 2.58
CA ALA A 269 18.01 16.59 1.70
C ALA A 269 18.59 15.49 0.78
N ASP A 270 19.81 15.72 0.27
CA ASP A 270 20.55 14.77 -0.56
C ASP A 270 20.91 13.49 0.21
N ASP A 271 21.34 13.59 1.48
CA ASP A 271 21.61 12.42 2.33
C ASP A 271 20.35 11.56 2.50
N TYR A 272 19.20 12.17 2.82
CA TYR A 272 17.96 11.42 3.00
C TYR A 272 17.45 10.79 1.70
N ALA A 273 17.53 11.50 0.57
CA ALA A 273 17.18 10.92 -0.73
C ALA A 273 18.13 9.77 -1.11
N TRP A 274 19.43 9.89 -0.81
CA TRP A 274 20.38 8.80 -0.98
C TRP A 274 20.03 7.58 -0.11
N ALA A 275 19.57 7.78 1.13
CA ALA A 275 19.11 6.69 1.99
C ALA A 275 17.88 5.96 1.42
N VAL A 276 16.92 6.71 0.85
CA VAL A 276 15.77 6.13 0.12
C VAL A 276 16.25 5.35 -1.10
N GLY A 277 17.17 5.91 -1.89
CA GLY A 277 17.77 5.23 -3.04
C GLY A 277 18.43 3.90 -2.66
N ASN A 278 19.19 3.88 -1.57
CA ASN A 278 19.82 2.67 -1.03
C ASN A 278 18.81 1.58 -0.66
N GLN A 279 17.71 1.96 0.02
CA GLN A 279 16.62 1.04 0.37
C GLN A 279 15.88 0.53 -0.87
N LEU A 280 15.63 1.40 -1.85
CA LEU A 280 14.98 1.01 -3.09
C LEU A 280 15.82 -0.02 -3.84
N ILE A 281 17.13 0.22 -4.02
CA ILE A 281 17.97 -0.77 -4.72
C ILE A 281 18.18 -2.03 -3.90
N TYR A 282 18.14 -1.95 -2.56
CA TYR A 282 18.18 -3.13 -1.69
C TYR A 282 16.96 -4.03 -1.94
N LEU A 283 15.77 -3.44 -1.96
CA LEU A 283 14.53 -4.11 -2.30
C LEU A 283 14.55 -4.69 -3.73
N LEU A 284 14.95 -3.88 -4.72
CA LEU A 284 14.96 -4.30 -6.13
C LEU A 284 16.02 -5.36 -6.46
N ASN A 285 17.07 -5.48 -5.65
CA ASN A 285 18.11 -6.51 -5.78
C ASN A 285 17.81 -7.77 -4.94
N GLY A 286 16.73 -7.77 -4.16
CA GLY A 286 16.32 -8.89 -3.33
C GLY A 286 15.92 -10.14 -4.13
N PRO A 287 15.69 -11.29 -3.47
CA PRO A 287 15.17 -12.48 -4.12
C PRO A 287 13.83 -12.22 -4.81
N LYS A 288 13.63 -12.83 -5.97
CA LYS A 288 12.40 -12.69 -6.76
C LYS A 288 11.95 -14.03 -7.29
N SER A 289 10.65 -14.13 -7.58
CA SER A 289 10.11 -15.25 -8.35
C SER A 289 10.86 -15.39 -9.68
N PRO A 290 11.35 -16.59 -10.03
CA PRO A 290 11.85 -16.85 -11.37
C PRO A 290 10.73 -16.85 -12.42
N GLU A 291 9.46 -17.00 -12.03
CA GLU A 291 8.34 -17.14 -12.95
C GLU A 291 7.81 -15.77 -13.42
N ASN A 292 7.69 -14.81 -12.52
CA ASN A 292 7.06 -13.52 -12.81
C ASN A 292 7.81 -12.30 -12.25
N GLY A 293 8.95 -12.50 -11.58
CA GLY A 293 9.77 -11.40 -11.05
C GLY A 293 9.21 -10.74 -9.79
N THR A 294 8.18 -11.28 -9.14
CA THR A 294 7.65 -10.76 -7.86
C THR A 294 8.74 -10.79 -6.80
N ILE A 295 8.98 -9.65 -6.16
CA ILE A 295 9.95 -9.51 -5.07
C ILE A 295 9.45 -10.27 -3.84
N SER A 296 10.37 -10.99 -3.20
CA SER A 296 10.14 -11.73 -1.96
C SER A 296 9.98 -10.79 -0.75
N GLN A 297 9.22 -11.22 0.25
CA GLN A 297 9.20 -10.57 1.55
C GLN A 297 10.52 -10.77 2.28
N ARG A 298 11.19 -11.94 2.11
CA ARG A 298 12.41 -12.29 2.83
C ARG A 298 13.67 -11.92 2.05
N GLU A 299 14.68 -11.44 2.77
CA GLU A 299 15.97 -11.09 2.18
C GLU A 299 16.81 -12.32 1.78
N ASN A 300 16.52 -13.48 2.39
CA ASN A 300 17.32 -14.71 2.26
C ASN A 300 16.56 -15.88 1.64
N GLY A 301 15.73 -15.61 0.63
CA GLY A 301 15.02 -16.64 -0.12
C GLY A 301 13.70 -16.13 -0.68
N GLU A 302 13.11 -16.90 -1.59
CA GLU A 302 11.77 -16.63 -2.11
C GLU A 302 10.72 -17.05 -1.09
N GLU A 303 9.95 -16.09 -0.57
CA GLU A 303 8.83 -16.31 0.33
C GLU A 303 7.88 -15.11 0.29
N TYR A 304 6.58 -15.37 0.18
CA TYR A 304 5.56 -14.33 0.04
C TYR A 304 4.68 -14.30 1.27
N TRP A 305 4.50 -13.10 1.82
CA TRP A 305 3.68 -12.84 3.01
C TRP A 305 2.65 -11.78 2.64
N ALA A 306 1.44 -11.87 3.18
CA ALA A 306 0.38 -10.90 2.93
C ALA A 306 0.75 -9.48 3.39
N ASP A 307 1.59 -9.36 4.40
CA ASP A 307 2.18 -8.13 4.94
C ASP A 307 2.82 -7.28 3.85
N GLN A 308 3.59 -7.92 2.95
CA GLN A 308 4.37 -7.24 1.91
C GLN A 308 3.49 -6.43 0.95
N GLY A 309 2.20 -6.79 0.84
CA GLY A 309 1.21 -6.07 0.03
C GLY A 309 1.00 -4.63 0.48
N TYR A 310 1.19 -4.33 1.77
CA TYR A 310 1.15 -2.96 2.29
C TYR A 310 2.51 -2.27 2.22
N MET A 311 3.59 -3.04 2.31
CA MET A 311 4.94 -2.49 2.54
C MET A 311 5.71 -2.22 1.25
N ILE A 312 5.73 -3.16 0.31
CA ILE A 312 6.60 -3.11 -0.89
C ILE A 312 5.95 -2.26 -1.97
N SER A 313 4.84 -2.75 -2.54
CA SER A 313 4.24 -2.11 -3.72
C SER A 313 3.79 -0.66 -3.46
N PRO A 314 3.13 -0.31 -2.34
CA PRO A 314 2.72 1.07 -2.07
C PRO A 314 3.91 2.01 -1.89
N SER A 315 5.03 1.53 -1.37
CA SER A 315 6.25 2.33 -1.22
C SER A 315 6.89 2.66 -2.56
N ILE A 316 6.88 1.73 -3.51
CA ILE A 316 7.33 1.96 -4.89
C ILE A 316 6.35 2.92 -5.60
N ALA A 317 5.04 2.69 -5.46
CA ALA A 317 4.01 3.54 -6.05
C ALA A 317 4.11 4.99 -5.56
N PHE A 318 4.33 5.19 -4.26
CA PHE A 318 4.48 6.52 -3.67
C PHE A 318 5.63 7.33 -4.30
N LEU A 319 6.78 6.70 -4.59
CA LEU A 319 7.90 7.40 -5.22
C LEU A 319 7.56 7.95 -6.61
N SER A 320 6.65 7.29 -7.33
CA SER A 320 6.21 7.76 -8.66
C SER A 320 5.22 8.93 -8.62
N LEU A 321 4.69 9.31 -7.44
CA LEU A 321 3.85 10.50 -7.28
C LEU A 321 4.62 11.81 -7.50
N ASP A 322 5.90 11.81 -7.14
CA ASP A 322 6.77 13.00 -7.23
C ASP A 322 7.63 13.00 -8.49
N ASP A 323 8.16 11.84 -8.91
CA ASP A 323 8.96 11.70 -10.15
C ASP A 323 8.10 11.49 -11.41
N VAL A 324 6.77 11.34 -11.27
CA VAL A 324 5.79 11.05 -12.34
C VAL A 324 6.35 10.05 -13.35
N ASN A 325 6.67 8.86 -12.86
CA ASN A 325 7.35 7.81 -13.62
C ASN A 325 6.42 6.61 -13.84
N GLN A 326 5.95 6.44 -15.08
CA GLN A 326 5.02 5.37 -15.44
C GLN A 326 5.63 3.98 -15.25
N ASP A 327 6.93 3.80 -15.52
CA ASP A 327 7.58 2.49 -15.38
C ASP A 327 7.70 2.10 -13.90
N THR A 328 8.01 3.06 -13.03
CA THR A 328 8.00 2.85 -11.57
C THR A 328 6.61 2.52 -11.06
N MET A 329 5.56 3.20 -11.55
CA MET A 329 4.18 2.88 -11.19
C MET A 329 3.78 1.49 -11.70
N ALA A 330 4.08 1.16 -12.95
CA ALA A 330 3.81 -0.14 -13.54
C ALA A 330 4.52 -1.27 -12.78
N LEU A 331 5.74 -1.04 -12.29
CA LEU A 331 6.47 -1.96 -11.43
C LEU A 331 5.74 -2.20 -10.11
N ALA A 332 5.23 -1.15 -9.46
CA ALA A 332 4.45 -1.27 -8.23
C ALA A 332 3.16 -2.08 -8.43
N LEU A 333 2.39 -1.79 -9.48
CA LEU A 333 1.17 -2.54 -9.79
C LEU A 333 1.47 -4.00 -10.15
N THR A 334 2.53 -4.26 -10.91
CA THR A 334 2.95 -5.62 -11.30
C THR A 334 3.40 -6.42 -10.07
N GLN A 335 4.15 -5.79 -9.17
CA GLN A 335 4.53 -6.40 -7.89
C GLN A 335 3.28 -6.83 -7.11
N HIS A 336 2.28 -5.96 -6.99
CA HIS A 336 1.06 -6.28 -6.26
C HIS A 336 0.21 -7.37 -6.92
N GLN A 337 0.13 -7.39 -8.26
CA GLN A 337 -0.52 -8.48 -8.99
C GLN A 337 0.19 -9.83 -8.76
N GLY A 338 1.53 -9.81 -8.68
CA GLY A 338 2.34 -10.97 -8.33
C GLY A 338 2.05 -11.49 -6.93
N GLU A 339 1.95 -10.59 -5.95
CA GLU A 339 1.57 -10.90 -4.56
C GLU A 339 0.18 -11.54 -4.48
N ILE A 340 -0.81 -10.98 -5.20
CA ILE A 340 -2.15 -11.57 -5.32
C ILE A 340 -2.06 -12.98 -5.91
N GLY A 341 -1.29 -13.18 -6.99
CA GLY A 341 -1.11 -14.48 -7.62
C GLY A 341 -0.49 -15.52 -6.69
N ALA A 342 0.42 -15.11 -5.80
CA ALA A 342 1.09 -16.01 -4.86
C ALA A 342 0.23 -16.37 -3.64
N LEU A 343 -0.65 -15.47 -3.19
CA LEU A 343 -1.30 -15.56 -1.90
C LEU A 343 -2.81 -15.82 -1.96
N LEU A 344 -3.50 -15.37 -3.01
CA LEU A 344 -4.95 -15.51 -3.10
C LEU A 344 -5.34 -16.98 -3.23
N ASN A 345 -6.26 -17.42 -2.37
CA ASN A 345 -6.96 -18.68 -2.56
C ASN A 345 -8.26 -18.43 -3.36
N PRO A 346 -8.37 -18.91 -4.62
CA PRO A 346 -9.52 -18.62 -5.47
C PRO A 346 -10.80 -19.33 -5.03
N ASP A 347 -10.72 -20.37 -4.20
CA ASP A 347 -11.91 -21.12 -3.75
C ASP A 347 -12.71 -20.35 -2.69
N VAL A 348 -12.02 -19.53 -1.89
CA VAL A 348 -12.63 -18.76 -0.79
C VAL A 348 -12.47 -17.24 -0.94
N ASN A 349 -11.68 -16.79 -1.91
CA ASN A 349 -11.33 -15.37 -2.14
C ASN A 349 -10.71 -14.68 -0.91
N LEU A 350 -9.83 -15.40 -0.21
CA LEU A 350 -9.02 -14.87 0.90
C LEU A 350 -7.54 -15.11 0.60
N PHE A 351 -6.71 -14.17 1.03
CA PHE A 351 -5.25 -14.29 0.96
C PHE A 351 -4.76 -15.20 2.09
N ARG A 352 -3.88 -16.13 1.74
CA ARG A 352 -3.06 -16.85 2.72
C ARG A 352 -2.10 -15.86 3.39
N HIS A 353 -1.80 -16.07 4.67
CA HIS A 353 -0.81 -15.29 5.39
C HIS A 353 0.58 -15.47 4.75
N VAL A 354 1.04 -16.71 4.63
CA VAL A 354 2.30 -17.06 3.97
C VAL A 354 2.05 -18.18 2.96
N SER A 355 2.62 -18.07 1.76
CA SER A 355 2.37 -19.02 0.67
C SER A 355 2.83 -20.46 0.98
N GLY A 356 3.83 -20.62 1.86
CA GLY A 356 4.48 -21.91 2.16
C GLY A 356 4.01 -22.57 3.46
N TRP A 357 4.43 -22.06 4.61
CA TRP A 357 4.35 -22.76 5.89
C TRP A 357 3.21 -22.28 6.80
N ASP A 358 2.61 -21.13 6.52
CA ASP A 358 1.40 -20.66 7.19
C ASP A 358 0.30 -20.24 6.19
N PRO A 359 -0.37 -21.21 5.55
CA PRO A 359 -1.36 -20.92 4.52
C PRO A 359 -2.73 -20.50 5.08
N LYS A 360 -2.83 -20.12 6.36
CA LYS A 360 -4.08 -19.72 7.00
C LYS A 360 -4.53 -18.35 6.53
N PHE A 361 -5.82 -18.06 6.68
CA PHE A 361 -6.41 -16.79 6.29
C PHE A 361 -6.37 -15.80 7.46
N TRP A 362 -5.21 -15.21 7.68
CA TRP A 362 -5.01 -14.24 8.75
C TRP A 362 -5.72 -12.91 8.44
N ALA A 363 -6.53 -12.40 9.36
CA ALA A 363 -7.34 -11.20 9.19
C ALA A 363 -6.48 -9.98 8.89
N THR A 364 -5.47 -9.73 9.71
CA THR A 364 -4.56 -8.59 9.53
C THR A 364 -3.77 -8.71 8.22
N GLY A 365 -3.30 -9.91 7.85
CA GLY A 365 -2.68 -10.16 6.55
C GLY A 365 -3.57 -9.82 5.35
N ASN A 366 -4.84 -10.23 5.40
CA ASN A 366 -5.81 -9.89 4.35
C ASN A 366 -6.05 -8.37 4.26
N ALA A 367 -6.12 -7.71 5.41
CA ALA A 367 -6.29 -6.28 5.48
C ALA A 367 -5.06 -5.51 4.96
N TRP A 368 -3.84 -6.00 5.22
CA TRP A 368 -2.60 -5.46 4.64
C TRP A 368 -2.62 -5.48 3.12
N MET A 369 -2.95 -6.63 2.52
CA MET A 369 -3.09 -6.79 1.07
C MET A 369 -4.10 -5.79 0.49
N LEU A 370 -5.28 -5.67 1.11
CA LEU A 370 -6.32 -4.78 0.62
C LEU A 370 -5.95 -3.31 0.75
N TYR A 371 -5.44 -2.87 1.89
CA TYR A 371 -5.09 -1.45 2.06
C TYR A 371 -3.87 -1.07 1.19
N GLY A 372 -2.94 -2.00 0.98
CA GLY A 372 -1.87 -1.85 -0.01
C GLY A 372 -2.38 -1.67 -1.43
N MET A 373 -3.32 -2.52 -1.87
CA MET A 373 -4.03 -2.37 -3.15
C MET A 373 -4.65 -0.98 -3.30
N ILE A 374 -5.34 -0.50 -2.25
CA ILE A 374 -5.97 0.82 -2.21
C ILE A 374 -4.94 1.93 -2.40
N ARG A 375 -3.80 1.88 -1.70
CA ARG A 375 -2.72 2.89 -1.81
C ARG A 375 -2.07 2.85 -3.20
N ASN A 376 -1.88 1.68 -3.79
CA ASN A 376 -1.38 1.51 -5.15
C ASN A 376 -2.30 2.15 -6.20
N VAL A 377 -3.60 1.84 -6.14
CA VAL A 377 -4.60 2.39 -7.07
C VAL A 377 -4.72 3.91 -6.90
N ALA A 378 -4.84 4.40 -5.66
CA ALA A 378 -4.89 5.83 -5.38
C ALA A 378 -3.64 6.55 -5.91
N SER A 379 -2.46 5.95 -5.76
CA SER A 379 -1.22 6.52 -6.28
C SER A 379 -1.24 6.63 -7.81
N ALA A 380 -1.70 5.57 -8.50
CA ALA A 380 -1.74 5.55 -9.96
C ALA A 380 -2.72 6.60 -10.51
N GLU A 381 -3.87 6.76 -9.87
CA GLU A 381 -4.86 7.79 -10.23
C GLU A 381 -4.32 9.20 -9.95
N ALA A 382 -3.73 9.42 -8.78
CA ALA A 382 -3.16 10.71 -8.39
C ALA A 382 -1.98 11.16 -9.28
N ALA A 383 -1.15 10.23 -9.73
CA ALA A 383 -0.06 10.49 -10.68
C ALA A 383 -0.53 10.69 -12.13
N GLY A 384 -1.83 10.51 -12.42
CA GLY A 384 -2.41 10.65 -13.77
C GLY A 384 -2.22 9.42 -14.67
N PHE A 385 -1.89 8.26 -14.12
CA PHE A 385 -1.71 7.01 -14.86
C PHE A 385 -2.96 6.14 -14.95
N GLY A 386 -4.11 6.63 -14.48
CA GLY A 386 -5.38 5.89 -14.45
C GLY A 386 -5.80 5.28 -15.79
N GLU A 387 -5.62 6.01 -16.91
CA GLU A 387 -5.94 5.49 -18.24
C GLU A 387 -4.82 4.60 -18.80
N ALA A 388 -3.56 5.01 -18.63
CA ALA A 388 -2.40 4.29 -19.16
C ALA A 388 -2.24 2.89 -18.54
N LEU A 389 -2.63 2.73 -17.29
CA LEU A 389 -2.55 1.48 -16.53
C LEU A 389 -3.94 0.91 -16.19
N LYS A 390 -4.96 1.31 -16.96
CA LYS A 390 -6.37 1.01 -16.67
C LYS A 390 -6.64 -0.47 -16.43
N THR A 391 -6.12 -1.35 -17.26
CA THR A 391 -6.33 -2.80 -17.12
C THR A 391 -5.83 -3.32 -15.77
N GLN A 392 -4.62 -2.91 -15.36
CA GLN A 392 -4.07 -3.35 -14.07
C GLN A 392 -4.91 -2.80 -12.91
N ILE A 393 -5.30 -1.53 -12.98
CA ILE A 393 -6.14 -0.89 -11.97
C ILE A 393 -7.51 -1.56 -11.85
N ASP A 394 -8.17 -1.83 -12.98
CA ASP A 394 -9.47 -2.50 -13.00
C ASP A 394 -9.38 -3.93 -12.44
N ASP A 395 -8.34 -4.68 -12.79
CA ASP A 395 -8.10 -6.03 -12.26
C ASP A 395 -7.87 -6.00 -10.75
N LEU A 396 -7.12 -5.03 -10.23
CA LEU A 396 -6.94 -4.83 -8.80
C LEU A 396 -8.29 -4.53 -8.13
N LYS A 397 -9.06 -3.56 -8.64
CA LYS A 397 -10.38 -3.22 -8.10
C LYS A 397 -11.33 -4.43 -8.09
N ALA A 398 -11.33 -5.23 -9.15
CA ALA A 398 -12.14 -6.44 -9.25
C ALA A 398 -11.71 -7.54 -8.26
N ASN A 399 -10.40 -7.72 -8.02
CA ASN A 399 -9.89 -8.60 -6.97
C ASN A 399 -10.31 -8.10 -5.59
N GLY A 400 -10.12 -6.81 -5.30
CA GLY A 400 -10.50 -6.17 -4.04
C GLY A 400 -11.97 -6.40 -3.72
N LEU A 401 -12.87 -6.16 -4.67
CA LEU A 401 -14.32 -6.40 -4.50
C LEU A 401 -14.62 -7.83 -4.03
N ARG A 402 -14.00 -8.85 -4.65
CA ARG A 402 -14.22 -10.26 -4.26
C ARG A 402 -13.73 -10.55 -2.86
N VAL A 403 -12.57 -10.02 -2.48
CA VAL A 403 -11.99 -10.23 -1.16
C VAL A 403 -12.79 -9.49 -0.09
N PHE A 404 -13.28 -8.28 -0.34
CA PHE A 404 -14.18 -7.58 0.60
C PHE A 404 -15.47 -8.38 0.86
N GLN A 405 -16.07 -8.95 -0.19
CA GLN A 405 -17.25 -9.81 -0.06
C GLN A 405 -16.94 -11.07 0.78
N ALA A 406 -15.77 -11.67 0.59
CA ALA A 406 -15.34 -12.82 1.39
C ALA A 406 -15.13 -12.43 2.86
N LEU A 407 -14.32 -11.39 3.14
CA LEU A 407 -14.05 -10.92 4.51
C LEU A 407 -15.33 -10.57 5.27
N PHE A 408 -16.23 -9.78 4.67
CA PHE A 408 -17.46 -9.40 5.38
C PHE A 408 -18.44 -10.56 5.58
N SER A 409 -18.26 -11.68 4.88
CA SER A 409 -19.00 -12.92 5.16
C SER A 409 -18.44 -13.68 6.38
N GLU A 410 -17.21 -13.39 6.80
CA GLU A 410 -16.51 -14.07 7.90
C GLU A 410 -16.68 -13.39 9.27
N LEU A 411 -17.30 -12.20 9.37
CA LEU A 411 -17.42 -11.52 10.69
C LEU A 411 -18.11 -12.44 11.71
N ASP A 412 -17.49 -12.52 12.89
CA ASP A 412 -17.91 -13.36 13.99
C ASP A 412 -19.14 -12.80 14.74
N SER A 413 -19.50 -13.44 15.85
CA SER A 413 -20.63 -13.01 16.68
C SER A 413 -20.43 -11.65 17.38
N GLN A 414 -19.18 -11.16 17.47
CA GLN A 414 -18.82 -9.83 17.96
C GLN A 414 -18.67 -8.82 16.81
N SER A 415 -18.94 -9.25 15.57
CA SER A 415 -18.78 -8.47 14.34
C SER A 415 -17.33 -8.07 14.04
N LEU A 416 -16.36 -8.85 14.51
CA LEU A 416 -14.96 -8.75 14.13
C LEU A 416 -14.60 -9.85 13.14
N LEU A 417 -13.61 -9.62 12.28
CA LEU A 417 -12.96 -10.69 11.52
C LEU A 417 -12.23 -11.62 12.51
N PRO A 418 -12.46 -12.95 12.46
CA PRO A 418 -11.65 -13.91 13.19
C PRO A 418 -10.17 -13.78 12.80
N ASP A 419 -9.26 -13.83 13.78
CA ASP A 419 -7.80 -13.71 13.59
C ASP A 419 -7.30 -14.65 12.49
N PHE A 420 -7.56 -15.95 12.60
CA PHE A 420 -7.46 -16.89 11.49
C PHE A 420 -8.85 -17.34 11.04
N MET A 421 -9.33 -16.79 9.91
CA MET A 421 -10.62 -17.15 9.34
C MET A 421 -10.64 -18.60 8.87
N GLN A 422 -11.80 -19.26 9.06
CA GLN A 422 -12.04 -20.65 8.69
C GLN A 422 -11.15 -21.68 9.41
N ASP A 423 -10.39 -21.28 10.44
CA ASP A 423 -9.62 -22.23 11.24
C ASP A 423 -10.57 -23.02 12.18
N PRO A 424 -10.46 -24.36 12.25
CA PRO A 424 -11.31 -25.15 13.14
C PRO A 424 -10.98 -24.96 14.62
N ASP A 425 -9.82 -24.42 14.98
CA ASP A 425 -9.46 -24.13 16.36
C ASP A 425 -10.06 -22.78 16.80
N PRO A 426 -11.02 -22.77 17.75
CA PRO A 426 -11.63 -21.54 18.23
C PRO A 426 -10.64 -20.61 18.96
N GLN A 427 -9.47 -21.09 19.39
CA GLN A 427 -8.42 -20.25 19.96
C GLN A 427 -7.66 -19.45 18.89
N LEU A 428 -7.64 -19.94 17.65
CA LEU A 428 -7.06 -19.26 16.50
C LEU A 428 -8.07 -18.36 15.78
N SER A 429 -9.37 -18.54 16.02
CA SER A 429 -10.46 -17.80 15.38
C SER A 429 -11.11 -16.75 16.28
N ILE A 430 -10.34 -16.15 17.20
CA ILE A 430 -10.84 -15.08 18.08
C ILE A 430 -10.92 -13.79 17.25
N GLY A 431 -11.98 -12.98 17.42
CA GLY A 431 -12.12 -11.72 16.69
C GLY A 431 -10.96 -10.75 16.90
N ASP A 432 -10.35 -10.31 15.79
CA ASP A 432 -9.19 -9.41 15.71
C ASP A 432 -9.60 -7.98 15.32
N THR A 433 -9.37 -7.02 16.21
CA THR A 433 -9.65 -5.61 15.94
C THR A 433 -8.65 -4.97 14.98
N ALA A 434 -7.41 -5.44 14.89
CA ALA A 434 -6.41 -4.87 13.98
C ALA A 434 -6.82 -5.12 12.52
N GLY A 435 -6.99 -6.39 12.16
CA GLY A 435 -7.40 -6.79 10.82
C GLY A 435 -8.77 -6.24 10.45
N THR A 436 -9.72 -6.25 11.40
CA THR A 436 -11.04 -5.64 11.17
C THR A 436 -10.95 -4.15 10.88
N ALA A 437 -10.18 -3.39 11.68
CA ALA A 437 -10.05 -1.94 11.51
C ALA A 437 -9.46 -1.59 10.14
N LEU A 438 -8.38 -2.26 9.74
CA LEU A 438 -7.73 -1.98 8.47
C LEU A 438 -8.57 -2.46 7.27
N ALA A 439 -9.27 -3.59 7.36
CA ALA A 439 -10.18 -4.06 6.30
C ALA A 439 -11.36 -3.10 6.10
N VAL A 440 -11.95 -2.61 7.20
CA VAL A 440 -13.01 -1.60 7.17
C VAL A 440 -12.49 -0.28 6.59
N ALA A 441 -11.28 0.14 6.98
CA ALA A 441 -10.64 1.31 6.40
C ALA A 441 -10.42 1.18 4.89
N ALA A 442 -9.90 0.04 4.44
CA ALA A 442 -9.69 -0.26 3.03
C ALA A 442 -11.01 -0.22 2.27
N TYR A 443 -12.10 -0.75 2.84
CA TYR A 443 -13.42 -0.73 2.23
C TYR A 443 -13.97 0.70 2.06
N TYR A 444 -13.81 1.57 3.07
CA TYR A 444 -14.24 2.97 2.95
C TYR A 444 -13.45 3.71 1.87
N ARG A 445 -12.15 3.48 1.77
CA ARG A 445 -11.34 3.99 0.65
C ARG A 445 -11.79 3.40 -0.68
N PHE A 446 -12.14 2.13 -0.73
CA PHE A 446 -12.65 1.46 -1.93
C PHE A 446 -13.96 2.07 -2.43
N CYS A 447 -14.86 2.48 -1.52
CA CYS A 447 -16.09 3.20 -1.87
C CYS A 447 -15.82 4.51 -2.62
N LEU A 448 -14.69 5.17 -2.36
CA LEU A 448 -14.28 6.40 -3.03
C LEU A 448 -13.56 6.13 -4.36
N LEU A 449 -12.73 5.08 -4.42
CA LEU A 449 -11.95 4.74 -5.62
C LEU A 449 -12.75 3.98 -6.68
N ALA A 450 -13.75 3.21 -6.28
CA ALA A 450 -14.55 2.36 -7.16
C ALA A 450 -16.06 2.45 -6.83
N PRO A 451 -16.66 3.66 -6.80
CA PRO A 451 -18.07 3.83 -6.46
C PRO A 451 -19.00 3.06 -7.40
N GLU A 452 -18.58 2.83 -8.65
CA GLU A 452 -19.31 2.03 -9.64
C GLU A 452 -19.44 0.55 -9.27
N LEU A 453 -18.56 0.04 -8.40
CA LEU A 453 -18.57 -1.35 -7.92
C LEU A 453 -19.32 -1.53 -6.60
N ILE A 454 -19.56 -0.44 -5.85
CA ILE A 454 -20.17 -0.45 -4.51
C ILE A 454 -21.38 0.51 -4.48
N SER A 455 -22.41 0.20 -5.25
CA SER A 455 -23.65 0.99 -5.23
C SER A 455 -24.62 0.49 -4.16
N ASP A 456 -25.07 1.40 -3.29
CA ASP A 456 -26.12 1.15 -2.29
C ASP A 456 -27.49 0.83 -2.92
N GLU A 457 -27.65 1.11 -4.22
CA GLU A 457 -28.85 0.72 -4.96
C GLU A 457 -28.88 -0.80 -5.24
N THR A 458 -27.74 -1.47 -5.08
CA THR A 458 -27.61 -2.93 -5.21
C THR A 458 -27.66 -3.60 -3.83
N GLU A 459 -28.29 -4.78 -3.77
CA GLU A 459 -28.36 -5.56 -2.52
C GLU A 459 -26.97 -5.90 -1.97
N SER A 460 -26.01 -6.23 -2.84
CA SER A 460 -24.63 -6.52 -2.44
C SER A 460 -23.88 -5.29 -1.91
N GLY A 461 -24.06 -4.13 -2.52
CA GLY A 461 -23.46 -2.88 -2.05
C GLY A 461 -24.02 -2.44 -0.69
N ALA A 462 -25.34 -2.45 -0.55
CA ALA A 462 -26.00 -2.14 0.73
C ALA A 462 -25.59 -3.12 1.85
N TRP A 463 -25.49 -4.42 1.53
CA TRP A 463 -25.02 -5.44 2.47
C TRP A 463 -23.58 -5.20 2.92
N MET A 464 -22.64 -4.95 1.99
CA MET A 464 -21.24 -4.67 2.37
C MET A 464 -21.13 -3.44 3.25
N ARG A 465 -21.89 -2.37 2.96
CA ARG A 465 -21.93 -1.17 3.79
C ARG A 465 -22.41 -1.48 5.21
N GLU A 466 -23.50 -2.22 5.34
CA GLU A 466 -24.05 -2.62 6.64
C GLU A 466 -23.01 -3.40 7.45
N ARG A 467 -22.31 -4.36 6.81
CA ARG A 467 -21.26 -5.15 7.45
C ARG A 467 -20.08 -4.30 7.88
N ALA A 468 -19.63 -3.36 7.03
CA ALA A 468 -18.55 -2.44 7.35
C ALA A 468 -18.89 -1.51 8.52
N GLU A 469 -20.09 -0.91 8.55
CA GLU A 469 -20.53 -0.06 9.67
C GLU A 469 -20.67 -0.87 10.98
N THR A 470 -21.16 -2.11 10.89
CA THR A 470 -21.27 -2.99 12.07
C THR A 470 -19.88 -3.34 12.62
N ALA A 471 -18.93 -3.66 11.74
CA ALA A 471 -17.55 -3.93 12.11
C ALA A 471 -16.83 -2.69 12.66
N PHE A 472 -17.08 -1.51 12.09
CA PHE A 472 -16.60 -0.23 12.61
C PHE A 472 -17.07 -0.01 14.06
N ASP A 473 -18.37 -0.16 14.31
CA ASP A 473 -18.95 0.00 15.65
C ASP A 473 -18.37 -1.03 16.63
N ALA A 474 -18.12 -2.27 16.18
CA ALA A 474 -17.48 -3.31 16.99
C ALA A 474 -16.06 -2.94 17.39
N VAL A 475 -15.20 -2.56 16.44
CA VAL A 475 -13.82 -2.12 16.72
C VAL A 475 -13.81 -0.98 17.75
N VAL A 476 -14.65 0.04 17.57
CA VAL A 476 -14.74 1.17 18.51
C VAL A 476 -15.19 0.72 19.91
N GLY A 477 -16.03 -0.31 20.00
CA GLY A 477 -16.45 -0.93 21.25
C GLY A 477 -15.32 -1.61 22.05
N PHE A 478 -14.22 -1.97 21.39
CA PHE A 478 -13.05 -2.57 22.02
C PHE A 478 -11.95 -1.59 22.43
N ILE A 479 -12.10 -0.30 22.10
CA ILE A 479 -11.17 0.74 22.53
C ILE A 479 -11.54 1.14 23.97
N ASP A 480 -10.61 1.07 24.92
CA ASP A 480 -10.86 1.53 26.29
C ASP A 480 -10.89 3.07 26.41
N ASP A 481 -11.08 3.61 27.61
CA ASP A 481 -11.19 5.05 27.83
C ASP A 481 -9.82 5.75 27.89
N GLU A 482 -8.74 4.98 27.99
CA GLU A 482 -7.35 5.43 27.88
C GLU A 482 -6.81 5.42 26.44
N GLY A 483 -7.63 5.00 25.48
CA GLY A 483 -7.28 4.97 24.05
C GLY A 483 -6.50 3.72 23.63
N TRP A 484 -6.52 2.62 24.39
CA TRP A 484 -6.00 1.34 23.91
C TRP A 484 -7.04 0.57 23.11
N VAL A 485 -6.73 0.25 21.87
CA VAL A 485 -7.44 -0.78 21.10
C VAL A 485 -7.10 -2.15 21.68
N ARG A 486 -8.10 -2.87 22.19
CA ARG A 486 -7.98 -4.22 22.76
C ARG A 486 -8.48 -5.28 21.79
N HIS A 487 -8.35 -6.57 22.12
CA HIS A 487 -8.77 -7.66 21.22
C HIS A 487 -8.02 -7.60 19.88
N ALA A 488 -6.74 -7.24 19.92
CA ALA A 488 -5.91 -7.09 18.75
C ALA A 488 -4.90 -8.23 18.68
N VAL A 489 -4.53 -8.61 17.47
CA VAL A 489 -3.40 -9.50 17.23
C VAL A 489 -2.12 -8.96 17.88
N ASN A 490 -1.29 -9.84 18.43
CA ASN A 490 0.06 -9.50 18.85
C ASN A 490 1.04 -9.70 17.67
N PRO A 491 1.46 -8.65 16.94
CA PRO A 491 2.31 -8.80 15.76
C PRO A 491 3.74 -9.28 16.10
N GLN A 492 4.13 -9.15 17.37
CA GLN A 492 5.44 -9.60 17.88
C GLN A 492 5.35 -10.92 18.65
N GLY A 493 4.15 -11.49 18.79
CA GLY A 493 3.90 -12.69 19.58
C GLY A 493 4.22 -13.97 18.82
N ASP A 494 4.43 -15.05 19.57
CA ASP A 494 4.55 -16.40 19.00
C ASP A 494 3.22 -16.78 18.32
N GLY A 495 3.21 -16.70 16.97
CA GLY A 495 2.10 -17.18 16.15
C GLY A 495 1.03 -16.16 15.78
N TRP A 496 1.25 -14.85 15.97
CA TRP A 496 0.33 -13.77 15.55
C TRP A 496 -1.09 -13.99 16.06
N LEU A 497 -1.23 -14.14 17.38
CA LEU A 497 -2.50 -14.47 18.02
C LEU A 497 -3.15 -13.27 18.71
N VAL A 498 -4.49 -13.27 18.75
CA VAL A 498 -5.29 -12.43 19.64
C VAL A 498 -5.37 -13.05 21.04
N TYR A 499 -5.05 -12.25 22.06
CA TYR A 499 -5.15 -12.64 23.47
C TYR A 499 -6.17 -11.74 24.19
N PRO A 500 -7.47 -12.06 24.09
CA PRO A 500 -8.54 -11.13 24.50
C PRO A 500 -8.53 -10.81 26.00
N ASP A 501 -8.08 -11.76 26.82
CA ASP A 501 -8.05 -11.66 28.28
C ASP A 501 -6.74 -11.09 28.83
N ASN A 502 -5.77 -10.75 27.96
CA ASN A 502 -4.49 -10.20 28.38
C ASN A 502 -4.39 -8.69 28.07
N PRO A 503 -4.64 -7.81 29.06
CA PRO A 503 -4.61 -6.36 28.85
C PRO A 503 -3.21 -5.80 28.61
N ASP A 504 -2.15 -6.57 28.87
CA ASP A 504 -0.75 -6.15 28.70
C ASP A 504 -0.28 -6.29 27.25
N ILE A 505 -1.00 -7.06 26.42
CA ILE A 505 -0.71 -7.18 25.00
C ILE A 505 -1.28 -5.96 24.27
N LYS A 506 -0.39 -5.15 23.72
CA LYS A 506 -0.71 -3.96 22.94
C LYS A 506 -0.21 -4.14 21.52
N SER A 507 -1.02 -3.74 20.56
CA SER A 507 -0.70 -3.85 19.13
C SER A 507 -0.46 -2.46 18.55
N PRO A 508 0.77 -2.13 18.12
CA PRO A 508 1.05 -0.86 17.43
C PRO A 508 0.21 -0.72 16.16
N GLU A 509 -0.03 -1.84 15.46
CA GLU A 509 -0.86 -1.93 14.26
C GLU A 509 -2.31 -1.57 14.56
N ALA A 510 -2.92 -2.16 15.58
CA ALA A 510 -4.31 -1.87 15.94
C ALA A 510 -4.53 -0.38 16.25
N GLN A 511 -3.57 0.26 16.93
CA GLN A 511 -3.61 1.69 17.23
C GLN A 511 -3.56 2.54 15.95
N ALA A 512 -2.65 2.23 15.04
CA ALA A 512 -2.55 2.90 13.75
C ALA A 512 -3.84 2.70 12.92
N PHE A 513 -4.32 1.47 12.82
CA PHE A 513 -5.47 1.12 11.98
C PHE A 513 -6.78 1.68 12.49
N ALA A 514 -6.99 1.81 13.80
CA ALA A 514 -8.17 2.49 14.32
C ALA A 514 -8.22 3.97 13.86
N ALA A 515 -7.08 4.64 13.80
CA ALA A 515 -6.99 6.00 13.30
C ALA A 515 -7.15 6.10 11.77
N ILE A 516 -6.55 5.18 11.01
CA ILE A 516 -6.79 5.08 9.56
C ILE A 516 -8.27 4.80 9.27
N MET A 517 -8.90 3.88 9.99
CA MET A 517 -10.33 3.56 9.89
C MET A 517 -11.20 4.79 10.13
N TRP A 518 -10.87 5.61 11.14
CA TRP A 518 -11.54 6.88 11.36
C TRP A 518 -11.42 7.84 10.17
N LYS A 519 -10.21 8.02 9.63
CA LYS A 519 -9.97 8.96 8.52
C LYS A 519 -10.67 8.49 7.26
N ALA A 520 -10.53 7.21 6.91
CA ALA A 520 -11.19 6.62 5.76
C ALA A 520 -12.72 6.74 5.83
N ARG A 521 -13.33 6.47 6.99
CA ARG A 521 -14.78 6.66 7.20
C ARG A 521 -15.18 8.13 7.11
N THR A 522 -14.37 9.03 7.65
CA THR A 522 -14.61 10.48 7.60
C THR A 522 -14.69 10.98 6.16
N ASP A 523 -13.75 10.53 5.32
CA ASP A 523 -13.68 10.94 3.91
C ASP A 523 -14.79 10.31 3.07
N ALA A 524 -15.15 9.05 3.36
CA ALA A 524 -16.22 8.35 2.67
C ALA A 524 -17.62 8.92 2.97
N GLY A 525 -17.76 9.71 4.04
CA GLY A 525 -18.98 10.48 4.31
C GLY A 525 -20.08 9.73 5.06
N PHE A 526 -19.76 8.61 5.72
CA PHE A 526 -20.73 7.73 6.38
C PHE A 526 -20.96 8.06 7.86
#